data_AF-A0A915ZMZ1-F1
#
_entry.id   AF-A0A915ZMZ1-F1
#
_cell.length_a   1.000
_cell.length_b   1.000
_cell.length_c   1.000
_cell.angle_alpha   90.00
_cell.angle_beta   90.00
_cell.angle_gamma   90.00
#
_symmetry.space_group_name_H-M   'P 1'
#
loop_
_entity.id
_entity.type
_entity.pdbx_description
1 polymer ?
#
loop_
_entity_poly.entity_id
_entity_poly.type
_entity_poly.pdbx_seq_one_letter_code
_entity_poly.pdbx_strand_id
1 'polypeptide(L)'
;MRRCWDSNPDNRPNASEINVGIKSFYDCYSSYKKSDSNAIEIRKQFKEAEIYRKSCLSSFKKNKNHPEAIYTSQLLDPITKDLRNSECLSCAIPD
;
A
#
# COMPACT_ATOMS: atom_id res chain seq x y z
N MET A 1 0.43 6.95 12.51
CA MET A 1 1.07 6.77 11.18
C MET A 1 2.38 7.52 10.99
N ARG A 2 2.67 8.65 11.68
CA ARG A 2 3.96 9.38 11.50
C ARG A 2 5.20 8.49 11.66
N ARG A 3 5.20 7.59 12.65
CA ARG A 3 6.27 6.60 12.86
C ARG A 3 6.51 5.67 11.65
N CYS A 4 5.49 5.42 10.82
CA CYS A 4 5.65 4.59 9.62
C CYS A 4 6.56 5.24 8.57
N TRP A 5 6.76 6.56 8.64
CA TRP A 5 7.57 7.33 7.69
C TRP A 5 8.93 7.73 8.27
N ASP A 6 9.32 7.11 9.39
CA ASP A 6 10.63 7.39 9.98
C ASP A 6 11.75 6.99 9.00
N SER A 7 12.70 7.89 8.79
CA SER A 7 13.85 7.62 7.92
C SER A 7 14.68 6.44 8.44
N ASN A 8 14.75 6.28 9.76
CA ASN A 8 15.37 5.11 10.38
C ASN A 8 14.35 3.94 10.42
N PRO A 9 14.65 2.79 9.76
CA PRO A 9 13.79 1.61 9.79
C PRO A 9 13.48 1.09 11.19
N ASP A 10 14.43 1.17 12.13
CA ASP A 10 14.28 0.62 13.48
C ASP A 10 13.23 1.37 14.32
N ASN A 11 12.94 2.62 13.96
CA ASN A 11 11.93 3.44 14.61
C ASN A 11 10.51 3.17 14.06
N ARG A 12 10.41 2.47 12.93
CA ARG A 12 9.13 2.17 12.30
C ARG A 12 8.38 1.11 13.11
N PRO A 13 7.04 1.21 13.20
CA PRO A 13 6.27 0.21 13.89
C PRO A 13 6.33 -1.13 13.14
N ASN A 14 6.37 -2.22 13.90
CA ASN A 14 6.28 -3.55 13.30
C ASN A 14 4.85 -3.84 12.80
N ALA A 15 4.70 -4.94 12.06
CA ALA A 15 3.42 -5.33 11.47
C ALA A 15 2.28 -5.47 12.51
N SER A 16 2.60 -5.95 13.72
CA SER A 16 1.61 -6.10 14.79
C SER A 16 1.14 -4.75 15.32
N GLU A 17 2.06 -3.81 15.56
CA GLU A 17 1.72 -2.44 15.97
C GLU A 17 0.87 -1.72 14.91
N ILE A 18 1.22 -1.90 13.62
CA ILE A 18 0.45 -1.34 12.51
C ILE A 18 -0.97 -1.93 12.48
N ASN A 19 -1.09 -3.24 12.62
CA ASN A 19 -2.39 -3.92 12.61
C ASN A 19 -3.34 -3.41 13.70
N VAL A 20 -2.82 -3.15 14.90
CA VAL A 20 -3.60 -2.55 16.00
C VAL A 20 -4.14 -1.17 15.58
N GLY A 21 -3.29 -0.31 15.02
CA GLY A 21 -3.69 1.02 14.56
C GLY A 21 -4.73 0.98 13.44
N ILE A 22 -4.57 0.08 12.47
CA ILE A 22 -5.54 -0.13 11.37
C ILE A 22 -6.87 -0.60 11.93
N LYS A 23 -6.87 -1.55 12.87
CA LYS A 23 -8.10 -2.05 13.47
C LYS A 23 -8.85 -0.96 14.23
N SER A 24 -8.17 -0.17 15.07
CA SER A 24 -8.80 0.96 15.77
C SER A 24 -9.40 1.99 14.80
N PHE A 25 -8.72 2.27 13.70
CA PHE A 25 -9.24 3.14 12.65
C PHE A 25 -10.49 2.54 11.98
N TYR A 26 -10.44 1.26 11.61
CA TYR A 26 -11.58 0.55 11.02
C TYR A 26 -12.77 0.50 11.95
N ASP A 27 -12.55 0.24 13.25
CA ASP A 27 -13.59 0.20 14.26
C ASP A 27 -14.22 1.58 14.43
N CYS A 28 -13.42 2.66 14.43
CA CYS A 28 -13.95 4.03 14.43
C CYS A 28 -14.83 4.31 13.20
N TYR A 29 -14.35 3.97 12.01
CA TYR A 29 -15.08 4.13 10.75
C TYR A 29 -16.36 3.28 10.68
N SER A 30 -16.31 2.04 11.16
CA SER A 30 -17.38 1.05 11.07
C SER A 30 -18.37 1.14 12.21
N SER A 31 -17.98 1.73 13.34
CA SER A 31 -18.86 1.92 14.49
C SER A 31 -20.06 2.78 14.08
N TYR A 32 -21.26 2.24 14.27
CA TYR A 32 -22.54 2.89 13.96
C TYR A 32 -22.88 4.06 14.89
N LYS A 33 -21.89 4.75 15.48
CA LYS A 33 -22.11 6.01 16.20
C LYS A 33 -22.36 7.12 15.17
N LYS A 34 -23.56 7.08 14.59
CA LYS A 34 -24.09 7.97 13.54
C LYS A 34 -24.06 9.47 13.89
N SER A 35 -23.73 9.85 15.12
CA SER A 35 -23.80 11.21 15.63
C SER A 35 -22.44 11.85 15.94
N ASP A 36 -21.31 11.15 15.75
CA ASP A 36 -19.99 11.78 15.87
C ASP A 36 -19.66 12.53 14.57
N SER A 37 -19.58 13.85 14.63
CA SER A 37 -19.27 14.73 13.49
C SER A 37 -17.95 14.36 12.82
N ASN A 38 -16.95 13.93 13.60
CA ASN A 38 -15.63 13.59 13.09
C ASN A 38 -15.69 12.29 12.27
N ALA A 39 -16.45 11.30 12.73
CA ALA A 39 -16.63 10.04 12.00
C ALA A 39 -17.36 10.26 10.66
N ILE A 40 -18.33 11.18 10.63
CA ILE A 40 -19.04 11.56 9.39
C ILE A 40 -18.10 12.20 8.39
N GLU A 41 -17.27 13.16 8.83
CA GLU A 41 -16.32 13.85 7.97
C GLU A 41 -15.27 12.87 7.40
N ILE A 42 -14.66 12.05 8.25
CA ILE A 42 -13.71 11.01 7.81
C ILE A 42 -14.36 10.12 6.76
N ARG A 43 -15.58 9.63 7.00
CA ARG A 43 -16.29 8.78 6.03
C ARG A 43 -16.53 9.48 4.70
N LYS A 44 -16.83 10.78 4.70
CA LYS A 44 -17.00 11.58 3.48
C LYS A 44 -15.69 11.65 2.69
N GLN A 45 -14.58 11.99 3.35
CA GLN A 45 -13.26 12.06 2.72
C GLN A 45 -12.85 10.72 2.08
N PHE A 46 -13.09 9.59 2.75
CA PHE A 46 -12.79 8.27 2.20
C PHE A 46 -13.64 7.93 0.97
N LYS A 47 -14.93 8.30 0.97
CA LYS A 47 -15.80 8.11 -0.20
C LYS A 47 -15.31 8.92 -1.41
N GLU A 48 -14.93 10.17 -1.19
CA GLU A 48 -14.39 11.05 -2.23
C GLU A 48 -13.08 10.49 -2.80
N ALA A 49 -12.16 10.06 -1.93
CA ALA A 49 -10.91 9.42 -2.34
C ALA A 49 -11.14 8.14 -3.15
N GLU A 50 -12.10 7.30 -2.77
CA GLU A 50 -12.43 6.07 -3.50
C GLU A 50 -13.08 6.34 -4.87
N ILE A 51 -13.92 7.38 -4.97
CA ILE A 51 -14.47 7.84 -6.25
C ILE A 51 -13.33 8.31 -7.17
N TYR A 52 -12.39 9.10 -6.65
CA TYR A 52 -11.21 9.55 -7.39
C TYR A 52 -10.33 8.37 -7.82
N ARG A 53 -10.03 7.43 -6.93
CA ARG A 53 -9.23 6.24 -7.26
C ARG A 53 -9.87 5.43 -8.41
N LYS A 54 -11.19 5.25 -8.36
CA LYS A 54 -11.94 4.57 -9.43
C LYS A 54 -11.96 5.36 -10.73
N SER A 55 -12.08 6.68 -10.69
CA SER A 55 -12.06 7.51 -11.89
C SER A 55 -10.67 7.52 -12.55
N CYS A 56 -9.60 7.41 -11.77
CA CYS A 56 -8.24 7.25 -12.29
C CYS A 56 -8.01 5.88 -12.95
N LEU A 57 -8.85 4.87 -12.70
CA LEU A 57 -8.67 3.54 -13.29
C LEU A 57 -8.71 3.58 -14.83
N SER A 58 -9.54 4.46 -15.41
CA SER A 58 -9.62 4.66 -16.86
C SER A 58 -8.51 5.56 -17.41
N SER A 59 -7.82 6.33 -16.55
CA SER A 59 -6.72 7.22 -16.93
C SER A 59 -5.33 6.60 -16.77
N PHE A 60 -5.23 5.34 -16.29
CA PHE A 60 -4.05 4.51 -16.47
C PHE A 60 -3.90 4.16 -17.97
N LYS A 61 -3.58 5.17 -18.78
CA LYS A 61 -2.72 4.96 -19.95
C LYS A 61 -1.56 4.12 -19.42
N LYS A 62 -1.30 2.96 -20.04
CA LYS A 62 -0.10 2.16 -19.77
C LYS A 62 1.03 3.14 -19.50
N ASN A 63 1.50 3.20 -18.25
CA ASN A 63 2.57 4.12 -17.89
C ASN A 63 3.64 3.90 -18.96
N LYS A 64 3.97 4.95 -19.72
CA LYS A 64 5.11 4.85 -20.63
C LYS A 64 6.27 4.60 -19.69
N ASN A 65 6.77 3.36 -19.67
CA ASN A 65 7.93 3.01 -18.88
C ASN A 65 8.99 4.04 -19.24
N HIS A 66 9.58 4.67 -18.23
CA HIS A 66 10.69 5.58 -18.47
C HIS A 66 11.74 4.79 -19.29
N PRO A 67 12.35 5.37 -20.33
CA PRO A 67 13.31 4.64 -21.18
C PRO A 67 14.45 3.98 -20.38
N GLU A 68 14.76 4.54 -19.21
CA GLU A 68 15.81 4.08 -18.29
C GLU A 68 15.25 3.31 -17.08
N ALA A 69 13.97 2.94 -17.08
CA ALA A 69 13.41 2.11 -16.01
C ALA A 69 13.96 0.67 -16.11
N ILE A 70 14.95 0.36 -15.28
CA ILE A 70 15.56 -0.98 -15.19
C ILE A 70 14.61 -1.96 -14.48
N TYR A 71 13.82 -1.47 -13.53
CA TYR A 71 12.81 -2.25 -12.83
C TYR A 71 11.48 -2.14 -13.58
N THR A 72 11.30 -2.99 -14.59
CA THR A 72 9.95 -3.32 -15.02
C THR A 72 9.32 -4.12 -13.89
N SER A 73 8.28 -3.60 -13.25
CA SER A 73 7.42 -4.40 -12.38
C SER A 73 6.78 -5.48 -13.28
N GLN A 74 7.49 -6.59 -13.47
CA GLN A 74 6.95 -7.73 -14.19
C GLN A 74 5.82 -8.26 -13.33
N LEU A 75 4.64 -8.38 -13.93
CA LEU A 75 3.57 -9.17 -13.35
C LEU A 75 4.19 -10.56 -13.16
N LEU A 76 4.37 -10.99 -11.90
CA LEU A 76 4.86 -12.33 -11.64
C LEU A 76 3.83 -13.29 -12.25
N ASP A 77 4.21 -13.92 -13.35
CA ASP A 77 3.40 -14.97 -13.94
C ASP A 77 3.14 -16.05 -12.86
N PRO A 78 2.03 -16.80 -12.95
CA PRO A 78 1.73 -17.90 -12.01
C PRO A 78 2.77 -19.04 -11.99
N ILE A 79 3.90 -18.87 -12.67
CA ILE A 79 5.07 -19.76 -12.75
C ILE A 79 5.88 -19.73 -11.43
N THR A 80 5.26 -19.41 -10.30
CA THR A 80 5.86 -19.57 -8.96
C THR A 80 5.66 -20.96 -8.37
N LYS A 81 5.02 -21.90 -9.09
CA LYS A 81 4.98 -23.31 -8.64
C LYS A 81 6.35 -23.99 -8.67
N ASP A 82 7.20 -23.67 -9.65
CA ASP A 82 8.56 -24.24 -9.76
C ASP A 82 9.66 -23.36 -9.13
N LEU A 83 9.33 -22.13 -8.70
CA LEU A 83 10.29 -21.18 -8.15
C LEU A 83 10.58 -21.39 -6.65
N ARG A 84 10.44 -22.62 -6.13
CA ARG A 84 10.80 -22.92 -4.73
C ARG A 84 12.30 -23.12 -4.51
N ASN A 85 13.09 -23.25 -5.58
CA ASN A 85 14.49 -23.70 -5.48
C ASN A 85 15.54 -22.80 -6.17
N SER A 86 15.19 -21.61 -6.68
CA SER A 86 16.24 -20.73 -7.22
C SER A 86 16.80 -19.85 -6.11
N GLU A 87 17.96 -20.22 -5.57
CA GLU A 87 18.84 -19.31 -4.84
C GLU A 87 19.07 -18.07 -5.71
N CYS A 88 18.60 -16.92 -5.22
CA CYS A 88 18.68 -15.64 -5.92
C CYS A 88 20.13 -15.13 -5.89
N LEU A 89 20.98 -15.70 -6.76
CA LEU A 89 22.40 -15.35 -6.90
C LEU A 89 22.62 -14.01 -7.63
N SER A 90 21.56 -13.33 -8.08
CA SER A 90 21.65 -12.05 -8.79
C SER A 90 21.44 -10.82 -7.90
N CYS A 91 21.35 -10.98 -6.58
CA CYS A 91 21.23 -9.84 -5.65
C CYS A 91 22.57 -9.25 -5.18
N ALA A 92 23.70 -9.63 -5.79
CA ALA A 92 24.96 -8.95 -5.52
C ALA A 92 24.92 -7.53 -6.11
N ILE A 93 24.88 -6.53 -5.24
CA ILE A 93 25.18 -5.14 -5.61
C ILE A 93 26.71 -5.04 -5.65
N PRO A 94 27.34 -4.84 -6.82
CA PRO A 94 28.76 -4.51 -6.85
C PRO A 94 28.97 -3.07 -6.38
N ASP A 95 30.07 -2.83 -5.67
CA ASP A 95 30.54 -1.50 -5.28
C ASP A 95 30.78 -0.57 -6.49
#